data_AF-A0AA88IZ87-F1
#
_entry.id   AF-A0AA88IZ87-F1
#
_cell.length_a   1.000
_cell.length_b   1.000
_cell.length_c   1.000
_cell.angle_alpha   90.00
_cell.angle_beta   90.00
_cell.angle_gamma   90.00
#
_symmetry.space_group_name_H-M   'P 1'
#
loop_
_entity.id
_entity.type
_entity.pdbx_description
1 polymer ?
#
loop_
_entity_poly.entity_id
_entity_poly.type
_entity_poly.pdbx_seq_one_letter_code
_entity_poly.pdbx_strand_id
1 'polypeptide(L)'
;MAFKDLLKWNRRVSAVYAVGIWTMVGSYAYFRYTGRYEDIQEKRKWSQPEPDPNQVVYKTAHSKTVIVYRKDFVPYTTRIHNFIQSFSNTSDTGDSDK
;
A
#
# COMPACT_ATOMS: atom_id res chain seq x y z
N MET A 1 38.35 -2.16 29.82
CA MET A 1 38.06 -1.42 28.57
C MET A 1 38.96 -0.19 28.55
N ALA A 2 39.97 -0.15 27.69
CA ALA A 2 40.88 0.99 27.65
C ALA A 2 40.15 2.22 27.09
N PHE A 3 40.37 3.41 27.66
CA PHE A 3 39.78 4.68 27.19
C PHE A 3 40.00 4.94 25.68
N LYS A 4 41.08 4.39 25.12
CA LYS A 4 41.39 4.45 23.68
C LYS A 4 40.38 3.70 22.82
N ASP A 5 39.82 2.60 23.32
CA ASP A 5 38.81 1.83 22.60
C ASP A 5 37.46 2.55 22.58
N LEU A 6 37.12 3.25 23.67
CA LEU A 6 35.92 4.09 23.76
C LEU A 6 35.98 5.28 22.79
N LEU A 7 37.14 5.96 22.70
CA LEU A 7 37.33 7.04 21.73
C LEU A 7 37.26 6.56 20.27
N LYS A 8 37.85 5.39 19.99
CA LYS A 8 37.82 4.78 18.65
C LYS A 8 36.39 4.36 18.26
N TRP A 9 35.62 3.85 19.21
CA TRP A 9 34.21 3.52 19.02
C TRP A 9 33.36 4.75 18.76
N ASN A 10 33.50 5.79 19.59
CA ASN A 10 32.75 7.04 19.43
C ASN A 10 33.00 7.66 18.05
N ARG A 11 34.28 7.74 17.62
CA ARG A 11 34.63 8.29 16.30
C ARG A 11 33.97 7.53 15.14
N ARG A 12 33.87 6.19 15.23
CA ARG A 12 33.20 5.37 14.21
C ARG A 12 31.69 5.63 14.19
N VAL A 13 31.06 5.68 15.36
CA VAL A 13 29.62 5.94 15.47
C VAL A 13 29.28 7.37 15.02
N SER A 14 30.07 8.37 15.40
CA SER A 14 29.89 9.76 14.96
C SER A 14 30.04 9.90 13.44
N ALA A 15 30.97 9.17 12.82
CA ALA A 15 31.13 9.18 11.36
C ALA A 15 29.89 8.61 10.65
N VAL A 16 29.36 7.48 11.13
CA VAL A 16 28.12 6.89 10.59
C VAL A 16 26.94 7.86 10.75
N TYR A 17 26.83 8.51 11.90
CA TYR A 17 25.78 9.48 12.17
C TYR A 17 25.87 10.71 11.26
N ALA A 18 27.08 11.26 11.08
CA ALA A 18 27.31 12.40 10.19
C ALA A 18 26.98 12.06 8.73
N VAL A 19 27.38 10.88 8.26
CA VAL A 19 27.01 10.38 6.91
C VAL A 19 25.50 10.22 6.80
N GLY A 20 24.84 9.63 7.81
CA GLY A 20 23.39 9.48 7.85
C GLY A 20 22.66 10.82 7.72
N ILE A 21 23.02 11.81 8.52
CA ILE A 21 22.42 13.15 8.44
C ILE A 21 22.68 13.79 7.07
N TRP A 22 23.91 13.74 6.57
CA TRP A 22 24.24 14.37 5.28
C TRP A 22 23.54 13.69 4.11
N THR A 23 23.36 12.37 4.14
CA THR A 23 22.58 11.67 3.12
C THR A 23 21.10 12.05 3.17
N MET A 24 20.53 12.26 4.36
CA MET A 24 19.14 12.68 4.49
C MET A 24 18.93 14.12 3.98
N VAL A 25 19.82 15.04 4.36
CA VAL A 25 19.81 16.45 3.90
C VAL A 25 20.06 16.52 2.38
N GLY A 26 21.05 15.79 1.88
CA GLY A 26 21.38 15.73 0.46
C GLY A 26 20.25 15.14 -0.39
N SER A 27 19.63 14.06 0.08
CA SER A 27 18.45 13.45 -0.55
C SER A 27 17.29 14.45 -0.61
N TYR A 28 17.00 15.13 0.51
CA TYR A 28 15.94 16.15 0.56
C TYR A 28 16.21 17.30 -0.42
N ALA A 29 17.42 17.85 -0.42
CA ALA A 29 17.82 18.91 -1.34
C ALA A 29 17.76 18.47 -2.81
N TYR A 30 18.22 17.25 -3.11
CA TYR A 30 18.17 16.67 -4.45
C TYR A 30 16.73 16.51 -4.95
N PHE A 31 15.84 15.93 -4.14
CA PHE A 31 14.43 15.77 -4.49
C PHE A 31 13.68 17.12 -4.59
N ARG A 32 14.09 18.12 -3.81
CA ARG A 32 13.56 19.48 -3.91
C ARG A 32 13.99 20.16 -5.21
N TYR A 33 15.25 20.02 -5.60
CA TYR A 33 15.80 20.66 -6.80
C TYR A 33 15.36 19.99 -8.10
N THR A 34 15.20 18.66 -8.09
CA THR A 34 14.72 17.89 -9.25
C THR A 34 13.20 17.99 -9.47
N GLY A 35 12.47 18.79 -8.70
CA GLY A 35 11.02 19.01 -8.85
C GLY A 35 10.14 17.80 -8.52
N ARG A 36 10.72 16.67 -8.13
CA ARG A 36 9.97 15.42 -7.89
C ARG A 36 9.05 15.47 -6.67
N TYR A 37 9.26 16.41 -5.74
CA TYR A 37 8.31 16.62 -4.65
C TYR A 37 6.99 17.27 -5.11
N GLU A 38 7.02 18.09 -6.16
CA GLU A 38 5.82 18.75 -6.69
C GLU A 38 4.94 17.74 -7.43
N ASP A 39 5.52 16.87 -8.26
CA ASP A 39 4.82 15.76 -8.93
C ASP A 39 4.19 14.77 -7.90
N ILE A 40 4.86 14.50 -6.78
CA ILE A 40 4.31 13.65 -5.71
C ILE A 40 3.15 14.36 -4.97
N GLN A 41 3.24 15.67 -4.73
CA GLN A 41 2.15 16.42 -4.11
C GLN A 41 0.96 16.60 -5.06
N GLU A 42 1.20 16.83 -6.35
CA GLU A 42 0.17 16.85 -7.37
C GLU A 42 -0.50 15.48 -7.47
N LYS A 43 0.26 14.39 -7.59
CA LYS A 43 -0.32 13.04 -7.57
C LYS A 43 -1.16 12.77 -6.32
N ARG A 44 -0.76 13.27 -5.14
CA ARG A 44 -1.60 13.19 -3.91
C ARG A 44 -2.88 14.03 -3.99
N LYS A 45 -2.85 15.18 -4.65
CA LYS A 45 -4.05 16.02 -4.88
C LYS A 45 -4.97 15.44 -5.94
N TRP A 46 -4.41 14.90 -7.03
CA TRP A 46 -5.12 14.19 -8.11
C TRP A 46 -5.68 12.83 -7.69
N SER A 47 -5.23 12.27 -6.56
CA SER A 47 -5.80 11.07 -5.93
C SER A 47 -6.73 11.38 -4.75
N GLN A 48 -7.30 12.59 -4.71
CA GLN A 48 -8.57 12.81 -4.02
C GLN A 48 -9.67 12.41 -5.00
N PRO A 49 -10.25 11.19 -4.89
CA PRO A 49 -11.34 10.81 -5.77
C PRO A 49 -12.48 11.81 -5.58
N GLU A 50 -12.95 12.34 -6.70
CA GLU A 50 -14.24 13.02 -6.83
C GLU A 50 -15.29 12.23 -6.02
N PRO A 51 -16.20 12.90 -5.28
CA PRO A 51 -17.15 12.20 -4.42
C PRO A 51 -18.08 11.36 -5.29
N ASP A 52 -17.72 10.09 -5.46
CA ASP A 52 -18.55 9.09 -6.11
C ASP A 52 -19.89 9.05 -5.34
N PRO A 53 -21.04 9.22 -6.00
CA PRO A 53 -22.35 9.16 -5.34
C PRO A 53 -22.58 7.83 -4.61
N ASN A 54 -21.81 6.79 -4.92
CA ASN A 54 -21.83 5.48 -4.27
C ASN A 54 -20.86 5.35 -3.09
N GLN A 55 -20.20 6.43 -2.67
CA GLN A 55 -19.22 6.44 -1.58
C GLN A 55 -19.79 7.12 -0.34
N VAL A 56 -19.92 6.37 0.75
CA VAL A 56 -20.30 6.90 2.07
C VAL A 56 -19.05 6.95 2.94
N VAL A 57 -18.67 8.16 3.37
CA VAL A 57 -17.48 8.39 4.20
C VAL A 57 -17.89 8.73 5.62
N TYR A 58 -17.53 7.88 6.57
CA TYR A 58 -17.66 8.15 7.99
C TYR A 58 -16.30 8.62 8.54
N LYS A 59 -16.28 9.83 9.09
CA LYS A 59 -15.08 10.41 9.73
C LYS A 59 -15.31 10.51 11.24
N THR A 60 -14.39 9.95 12.01
CA THR A 60 -14.27 10.12 13.46
C THR A 60 -12.96 10.86 13.74
N ALA A 61 -12.72 11.30 14.98
CA ALA A 61 -11.52 12.04 15.38
C ALA A 61 -10.19 11.35 14.99
N HIS A 62 -10.17 10.01 14.91
CA HIS A 62 -8.95 9.23 14.63
C HIS A 62 -9.09 8.22 13.48
N SER A 63 -10.27 8.09 12.87
CA SER A 63 -10.52 7.08 11.84
C SER A 63 -11.35 7.62 10.69
N LYS A 64 -11.05 7.14 9.48
CA LYS A 64 -11.81 7.42 8.26
C LYS A 64 -12.23 6.09 7.64
N THR A 65 -13.51 5.77 7.73
CA THR A 65 -14.10 4.60 7.09
C THR A 65 -14.73 5.03 5.78
N VAL A 66 -14.37 4.36 4.69
CA VAL A 66 -14.86 4.64 3.34
C VAL A 66 -15.60 3.41 2.83
N ILE A 67 -16.92 3.49 2.74
CA ILE A 67 -17.77 2.44 2.18
C ILE A 67 -18.04 2.78 0.72
N VAL A 68 -17.65 1.90 -0.20
CA VAL A 68 -17.85 2.09 -1.66
C VAL A 68 -18.76 1.00 -2.19
N TYR A 69 -19.96 1.38 -2.63
CA TYR A 69 -20.90 0.44 -3.24
C TYR A 69 -20.59 0.24 -4.72
N ARG A 70 -19.99 -0.90 -5.07
CA ARG A 70 -19.66 -1.25 -6.46
C ARG A 70 -20.89 -1.84 -7.15
N LYS A 71 -21.25 -1.32 -8.32
CA LYS A 71 -22.43 -1.76 -9.09
C LYS A 71 -22.33 -3.21 -9.58
N ASP A 72 -21.13 -3.69 -9.93
CA ASP A 72 -20.90 -5.05 -10.44
C ASP A 72 -20.31 -5.99 -9.38
N PHE A 73 -20.63 -5.78 -8.11
CA PHE A 73 -20.09 -6.62 -7.04
C PHE A 73 -20.80 -7.98 -6.98
N VAL A 74 -20.08 -9.03 -7.36
CA VAL A 74 -20.48 -10.41 -7.11
C VAL A 74 -19.93 -10.84 -5.75
N PRO A 75 -20.78 -11.19 -4.76
CA PRO A 75 -20.33 -11.69 -3.47
C PRO A 75 -19.38 -12.88 -3.62
N TYR A 76 -18.34 -12.94 -2.79
CA TYR A 76 -17.40 -14.06 -2.79
C TYR A 76 -18.11 -15.40 -2.59
N THR A 77 -19.18 -15.42 -1.81
CA THR A 77 -20.03 -16.59 -1.60
C THR A 77 -20.60 -17.10 -2.93
N THR A 78 -21.13 -16.22 -3.79
CA THR A 78 -21.64 -16.56 -5.12
C THR A 78 -20.52 -17.05 -6.04
N ARG A 79 -19.32 -16.46 -5.97
CA ARG A 79 -18.16 -16.93 -6.76
C ARG A 79 -17.73 -18.34 -6.38
N ILE A 80 -17.61 -18.61 -5.08
CA ILE A 80 -17.22 -19.91 -4.55
C ILE A 80 -18.29 -20.95 -4.88
N HIS A 81 -19.57 -20.60 -4.71
CA HIS A 81 -20.69 -21.46 -5.09
C HIS A 81 -20.66 -21.84 -6.57
N ASN A 82 -20.54 -20.86 -7.47
CA ASN A 82 -20.49 -21.10 -8.91
C ASN A 82 -19.27 -21.95 -9.31
N PHE A 83 -18.12 -21.73 -8.65
CA PHE A 83 -16.92 -22.53 -8.87
C PHE A 83 -17.14 -23.99 -8.48
N ILE A 84 -17.67 -24.27 -7.28
CA ILE A 84 -17.95 -25.64 -6.82
C ILE A 84 -19.02 -26.29 -7.70
N GLN A 85 -20.07 -25.56 -8.05
CA GLN A 85 -21.13 -26.04 -8.94
C GLN A 85 -20.62 -26.40 -10.34
N SER A 86 -19.62 -25.67 -10.87
CA SER A 86 -19.02 -26.02 -12.17
C SER A 86 -18.31 -27.37 -12.15
N PHE A 87 -17.82 -27.85 -11.01
CA PHE A 87 -17.27 -29.20 -10.90
C PHE A 87 -18.36 -30.27 -10.79
N SER A 88 -19.44 -30.02 -10.04
CA SER A 88 -20.54 -30.99 -9.89
C SER A 88 -21.38 -31.18 -11.16
N ASN A 89 -21.44 -30.19 -12.05
CA ASN A 89 -22.17 -30.31 -13.32
C ASN A 89 -21.41 -31.13 -14.38
N THR A 90 -20.11 -31.40 -14.19
CA THR A 90 -19.34 -32.28 -15.10
C THR A 90 -19.44 -33.77 -14.76
N SER A 91 -20.15 -34.12 -13.68
CA SER A 91 -20.40 -35.51 -13.27
C SER A 91 -21.71 -36.11 -13.80
N ASP A 92 -22.36 -35.47 -14.79
CA ASP A 92 -23.56 -36.01 -15.44
C ASP A 92 -23.41 -36.02 -16.97
N THR A 93 -22.53 -36.87 -17.48
CA THR A 93 -22.59 -37.43 -18.84
C THR A 93 -21.91 -38.80 -18.81
N GLY A 94 -22.52 -39.72 -18.06
CA GLY A 94 -22.32 -41.16 -18.20
C GLY A 94 -23.51 -41.70 -18.99
N ASP A 95 -23.42 -41.56 -20.30
CA ASP A 95 -24.23 -42.22 -21.32
C ASP A 95 -24.53 -43.68 -20.93
N SER A 96 -25.81 -43.99 -20.69
CA SER A 96 -26.31 -45.36 -20.56
C SER A 96 -27.42 -45.59 -21.57
N ASP A 97 -27.09 -45.44 -22.86
CA ASP A 97 -27.75 -46.15 -23.94
C ASP A 97 -27.08 -47.52 -24.16
N LYS A 98 -27.62 -48.57 -23.53
CA LYS A 98 -27.77 -49.94 -24.07
C LYS A 98 -28.47 -50.90 -23.11
#